data_AF-A0A3N5NNR5-F1
#
_entry.id   AF-A0A3N5NNR5-F1
#
_cell.length_a   1.000
_cell.length_b   1.000
_cell.length_c   1.000
_cell.angle_alpha   90.00
_cell.angle_beta   90.00
_cell.angle_gamma   90.00
#
_symmetry.space_group_name_H-M   'P 1'
#
loop_
_entity.id
_entity.type
_entity.pdbx_description
1 polymer ?
#
loop_
_entity_poly.entity_id
_entity_poly.type
_entity_poly.pdbx_seq_one_letter_code
_entity_poly.pdbx_strand_id
1 'polypeptide(L)' 'EGDECLSRIAQYVVSVPRPEDPDINPFLYTIPLQLLAYEIAVARGCDVDQPRNLAKSVTVE' A
#
# COMPACT_ATOMS: atom_id res chain seq x y z
N GLU A 1 10.03 -1.97 -20.22
CA GLU A 1 9.83 -1.81 -18.76
C GLU A 1 8.36 -1.53 -18.54
N GLY A 2 7.70 -2.24 -17.61
CA GLY A 2 6.24 -2.29 -17.49
C GLY A 2 5.61 -3.31 -18.44
N ASP A 3 4.52 -3.95 -18.00
CA ASP A 3 3.72 -4.82 -18.87
C ASP A 3 2.80 -3.94 -19.73
N GLU A 4 3.11 -3.85 -21.03
CA GLU A 4 2.38 -3.02 -22.00
C GLU A 4 0.90 -3.42 -22.12
N CYS A 5 0.54 -4.66 -21.75
CA CYS A 5 -0.85 -5.12 -21.78
C CYS A 5 -1.70 -4.50 -20.67
N LEU A 6 -1.11 -3.96 -19.60
CA LEU A 6 -1.85 -3.38 -18.47
C LEU A 6 -2.68 -2.16 -18.88
N SER A 7 -2.22 -1.42 -19.89
CA SER A 7 -2.95 -0.27 -20.48
C SER A 7 -4.33 -0.64 -21.01
N ARG A 8 -4.57 -1.92 -21.32
CA ARG A 8 -5.85 -2.44 -21.84
C ARG A 8 -6.88 -2.71 -20.74
N ILE A 9 -6.44 -2.84 -19.49
CA ILE A 9 -7.29 -3.24 -18.37
C ILE A 9 -7.36 -2.20 -17.25
N ALA A 10 -6.41 -1.25 -17.21
CA ALA A 10 -6.36 -0.22 -16.18
C ALA A 10 -6.01 1.15 -16.79
N GLN A 11 -6.70 2.19 -16.32
CA GLN A 11 -6.42 3.59 -16.71
C GLN A 11 -5.15 4.13 -16.02
N TYR A 12 -4.89 3.68 -14.80
CA TYR A 12 -3.74 4.11 -14.00
C TYR A 12 -2.94 2.89 -13.57
N VAL A 13 -1.62 2.97 -13.74
CA VAL A 13 -0.67 1.92 -13.38
C VAL A 13 0.41 2.54 -12.51
N VAL A 14 0.63 1.96 -11.32
CA VAL A 14 1.73 2.33 -10.43
C VAL A 14 2.85 1.34 -10.64
N SER A 15 3.94 1.78 -11.26
CA SER A 15 5.12 0.95 -11.46
C SER A 15 5.93 0.88 -10.17
N VAL A 16 6.43 -0.32 -9.86
CA VAL A 16 7.40 -0.55 -8.78
C VAL A 16 8.73 -1.04 -9.39
N PRO A 17 9.87 -0.82 -8.71
CA PRO A 17 11.16 -1.33 -9.17
C PRO A 17 11.13 -2.85 -9.30
N ARG A 18 11.86 -3.40 -10.29
CA ARG A 18 12.11 -4.84 -10.37
C ARG A 18 13.28 -5.17 -9.43
N PRO A 19 13.08 -5.96 -8.36
CA PRO A 19 14.17 -6.39 -7.50
C PRO A 19 15.04 -7.44 -8.20
N GLU A 20 16.28 -7.60 -7.73
CA GLU A 20 17.17 -8.70 -8.15
C GLU A 20 16.62 -10.05 -7.67
N ASP A 21 16.11 -10.10 -6.44
CA ASP A 21 15.45 -11.25 -5.85
C ASP A 21 13.91 -11.09 -5.94
N PRO A 22 13.20 -11.94 -6.71
CA PRO A 22 11.74 -11.90 -6.82
C PRO A 22 11.00 -12.12 -5.50
N ASP A 23 11.60 -12.75 -4.50
CA ASP A 23 10.97 -13.01 -3.20
C ASP A 23 10.73 -11.71 -2.40
N ILE A 24 11.34 -10.60 -2.83
CA ILE A 24 11.14 -9.27 -2.26
C ILE A 24 9.88 -8.58 -2.79
N ASN A 25 9.28 -9.06 -3.89
CA ASN A 25 8.10 -8.44 -4.51
C ASN A 25 6.93 -8.18 -3.54
N PRO A 26 6.56 -9.10 -2.62
CA PRO A 26 5.47 -8.85 -1.66
C PRO A 26 5.70 -7.57 -0.84
N PHE A 27 6.95 -7.30 -0.43
CA PHE A 27 7.29 -6.08 0.31
C PHE A 27 7.12 -4.84 -0.56
N LEU A 28 7.66 -4.86 -1.78
CA LEU A 28 7.58 -3.72 -2.71
C LEU A 28 6.13 -3.39 -3.09
N TYR A 29 5.26 -4.39 -3.22
CA TYR A 29 3.85 -4.18 -3.51
C TYR A 29 3.07 -3.58 -2.33
N THR A 30 3.50 -3.80 -1.07
CA THR A 30 2.81 -3.23 0.09
C THR A 30 3.04 -1.73 0.27
N ILE A 31 4.21 -1.22 -0.12
CA ILE A 31 4.57 0.20 0.04
C ILE A 31 3.56 1.15 -0.62
N PRO A 32 3.20 1.01 -1.92
CA PRO A 32 2.23 1.91 -2.54
C PRO A 32 0.83 1.78 -1.92
N LEU A 33 0.45 0.60 -1.42
CA LEU A 33 -0.83 0.41 -0.74
C LEU A 33 -0.85 1.08 0.64
N GLN A 34 0.25 1.04 1.38
CA GLN A 34 0.42 1.74 2.66
C GLN A 34 0.35 3.26 2.46
N LEU A 35 1.04 3.79 1.45
CA LEU A 35 1.01 5.21 1.11
C LEU A 35 -0.40 5.64 0.65
N LEU A 36 -1.08 4.85 -0.18
CA LEU A 36 -2.46 5.13 -0.59
C LEU A 36 -3.40 5.23 0.62
N ALA A 37 -3.29 4.30 1.57
CA ALA A 37 -4.10 4.32 2.79
C ALA A 37 -3.79 5.55 3.65
N TYR A 38 -2.50 5.89 3.81
CA TYR A 38 -2.04 7.07 4.53
C TYR A 38 -2.61 8.35 3.94
N GLU A 39 -2.43 8.58 2.64
CA GLU A 39 -2.88 9.80 1.96
C GLU A 39 -4.41 9.94 2.01
N ILE A 40 -5.16 8.84 1.88
CA ILE A 40 -6.62 8.86 2.03
C ILE A 40 -7.01 9.23 3.47
N ALA A 41 -6.33 8.70 4.48
CA ALA A 41 -6.62 8.99 5.88
C ALA A 41 -6.32 10.48 6.21
N VAL A 42 -5.19 11.00 5.74
CA VAL A 42 -4.81 12.42 5.88
C VAL A 42 -5.84 13.32 5.18
N ALA A 43 -6.18 13.02 3.92
CA ALA A 43 -7.15 13.80 3.15
C ALA A 43 -8.55 13.81 3.79
N ARG A 44 -8.90 12.77 4.55
CA ARG A 44 -10.16 12.66 5.29
C ARG A 44 -10.11 13.22 6.72
N GLY A 45 -8.96 13.70 7.18
CA GLY A 45 -8.78 14.20 8.54
C GLY A 45 -8.90 13.10 9.61
N CYS A 46 -8.59 11.85 9.26
CA CYS A 46 -8.53 10.75 10.21
C CYS A 46 -7.24 10.84 11.06
N ASP A 47 -7.30 10.34 12.29
CA ASP A 47 -6.09 10.10 13.09
C ASP A 47 -5.39 8.83 12.56
N VAL A 48 -4.25 9.03 11.92
CA VAL A 48 -3.45 7.96 11.29
C VAL A 48 -2.72 7.13 12.35
N ASP A 49 -2.25 7.77 13.42
CA ASP A 49 -1.44 7.13 14.45
C ASP A 49 -2.31 6.37 15.45
N GLN A 50 -3.55 6.83 15.66
CA GLN A 50 -4.52 6.22 16.57
C GLN A 50 -5.87 5.97 15.87
N PRO A 51 -5.94 5.00 14.94
CA PRO A 51 -7.17 4.67 14.26
C PRO A 51 -8.25 4.22 15.25
N ARG A 52 -9.49 4.64 15.00
CA ARG A 52 -10.63 4.39 15.89
C ARG A 52 -10.80 2.89 16.13
N ASN A 53 -11.06 2.51 17.38
CA ASN A 53 -11.32 1.13 17.82
C ASN A 53 -10.12 0.16 17.70
N LEU A 54 -8.91 0.65 17.43
CA LEU A 54 -7.72 -0.18 17.40
C LEU A 54 -6.80 0.15 18.57
N ALA A 55 -6.17 -0.91 19.09
CA ALA A 55 -5.08 -0.81 20.05
C ALA A 55 -3.79 -1.28 19.36
N LYS A 56 -2.63 -0.83 19.83
CA LYS A 56 -1.33 -1.26 19.30
C LYS A 56 -1.11 -2.77 19.44
N SER A 57 -1.62 -3.34 20.52
CA SER A 57 -1.69 -4.78 20.79
C SER A 57 -2.88 -5.04 21.71
N VAL A 58 -3.51 -6.21 21.55
CA VAL A 58 -4.58 -6.68 22.46
C VAL A 58 -3.94 -7.64 23.45
N THR A 59 -3.99 -7.31 24.73
CA THR A 59 -3.30 -8.06 25.80
C THR A 59 -4.25 -8.59 26.86
N VAL A 60 -5.57 -8.55 26.63
CA VAL A 60 -6.59 -9.10 27.51
C VAL A 60 -7.13 -10.40 26.92
N GLU A 61 -7.18 -11.44 27.75
CA GLU A 61 -7.80 -12.74 27.45
C GLU A 61 -9.32 -12.67 27.55
#